data_AF-A0A2H3DVD9-F1
#
_entry.id   AF-A0A2H3DVD9-F1
#
_cell.length_a   1.000
_cell.length_b   1.000
_cell.length_c   1.000
_cell.angle_alpha   90.00
_cell.angle_beta   90.00
_cell.angle_gamma   90.00
#
_symmetry.space_group_name_H-M   'P 1'
#
loop_
_entity.id
_entity.type
_entity.pdbx_description
1 polymer ?
#
loop_
_entity_poly.entity_id
_entity_poly.type
_entity_poly.pdbx_seq_one_letter_code
_entity_poly.pdbx_strand_id
1 'polypeptide(L)'
;MYTGSSPSGDDFQQARNVRGKLVKYLTRLDAEKKSMEEALAVYERVLAPVRRLPPEILMEIFTWTRNSQSYYAHRMKGSPWVVSHVCTTWRAAALSCPELW
;
A
#
# COMPACT_ATOMS: atom_id res chain seq x y z
N MET A 1 -49.90 11.67 -35.63
CA MET A 1 -50.46 12.26 -34.39
C MET A 1 -49.93 11.45 -33.21
N TYR A 2 -48.85 11.89 -32.56
CA TYR A 2 -48.34 11.27 -31.33
C TYR A 2 -48.68 12.20 -30.17
N THR A 3 -49.65 11.80 -29.33
CA THR A 3 -49.92 12.47 -28.06
C THR A 3 -48.88 11.98 -27.06
N GLY A 4 -47.81 12.76 -26.88
CA GLY A 4 -46.91 12.57 -25.74
C GLY A 4 -47.65 12.97 -24.47
N SER A 5 -48.11 11.99 -23.70
CA SER A 5 -48.53 12.24 -22.32
C SER A 5 -47.33 12.80 -21.56
N SER A 6 -47.44 14.06 -21.13
CA SER A 6 -46.45 14.66 -20.23
C SER A 6 -46.33 13.79 -18.97
N PRO A 7 -45.11 13.44 -18.52
CA PRO A 7 -44.95 12.62 -17.33
C PRO A 7 -45.53 13.34 -16.10
N SER A 8 -46.23 12.60 -15.26
CA SER A 8 -46.86 13.14 -14.05
C SER A 8 -45.79 13.56 -13.03
N GLY A 9 -46.11 14.52 -12.16
CA GLY A 9 -45.22 14.94 -11.05
C GLY A 9 -44.80 13.77 -10.15
N ASP A 10 -45.65 12.75 -10.03
CA ASP A 10 -45.39 11.53 -9.27
C ASP A 10 -44.31 10.64 -9.92
N ASP A 11 -44.23 10.59 -11.25
CA ASP A 11 -43.22 9.80 -11.97
C ASP A 11 -41.82 10.37 -11.73
N PHE A 12 -41.69 11.70 -11.72
CA PHE A 12 -40.44 12.38 -11.42
C PHE A 12 -40.02 12.19 -9.96
N GLN A 13 -40.98 12.21 -9.03
CA GLN A 13 -40.68 12.00 -7.62
C GLN A 13 -40.30 10.54 -7.33
N GLN A 14 -40.96 9.60 -7.99
CA GLN A 14 -40.60 8.19 -7.93
C GLN A 14 -39.19 7.95 -8.50
N ALA A 15 -38.86 8.54 -9.65
CA ALA A 15 -37.52 8.46 -10.22
C ALA A 15 -36.45 9.07 -9.31
N ARG A 16 -36.73 10.20 -8.64
CA ARG A 16 -35.83 10.81 -7.64
C ARG A 16 -35.61 9.90 -6.43
N ASN A 17 -36.66 9.24 -5.94
CA ASN A 17 -36.58 8.32 -4.82
C ASN A 17 -35.70 7.10 -5.16
N VAL A 18 -35.89 6.51 -6.35
CA VAL A 18 -35.07 5.38 -6.83
C VAL A 18 -33.62 5.79 -6.98
N ARG A 19 -33.35 6.94 -7.62
CA ARG A 19 -31.99 7.49 -7.73
C ARG A 19 -31.36 7.70 -6.35
N GLY A 20 -32.10 8.27 -5.41
CA GLY A 20 -31.62 8.50 -4.04
C GLY A 20 -31.28 7.20 -3.31
N LYS A 21 -32.10 6.15 -3.47
CA LYS A 21 -31.81 4.82 -2.93
C LYS A 21 -30.56 4.21 -3.57
N LEU A 22 -30.43 4.31 -4.89
CA LEU A 22 -29.29 3.75 -5.62
C LEU A 22 -27.97 4.43 -5.22
N VAL A 23 -27.97 5.77 -5.13
CA VAL A 23 -26.79 6.51 -4.68
C VAL A 23 -26.38 6.09 -3.27
N LYS A 24 -27.33 5.98 -2.33
CA LYS A 24 -27.04 5.50 -0.97
C LYS A 24 -26.43 4.10 -0.97
N TYR A 25 -26.93 3.21 -1.82
CA TYR A 25 -26.41 1.84 -1.94
C TYR A 25 -24.99 1.82 -2.50
N LEU A 26 -24.73 2.58 -3.57
CA LEU A 26 -23.40 2.72 -4.16
C LEU A 26 -22.39 3.29 -3.16
N THR A 27 -22.76 4.35 -2.42
CA THR A 27 -21.88 4.94 -1.41
C THR A 27 -21.56 3.96 -0.28
N ARG A 28 -22.50 3.09 0.09
CA ARG A 28 -22.28 2.08 1.13
C ARG A 28 -21.29 1.02 0.64
N LEU A 29 -21.50 0.51 -0.56
CA LEU A 29 -20.62 -0.50 -1.16
C LEU A 29 -19.20 0.04 -1.38
N ASP A 30 -19.05 1.30 -1.79
CA ASP A 30 -17.75 1.92 -1.96
C ASP A 30 -16.99 2.03 -0.63
N ALA A 31 -17.68 2.43 0.44
CA ALA A 31 -17.12 2.46 1.79
C ALA A 31 -16.74 1.06 2.31
N GLU A 32 -17.60 0.06 2.09
CA GLU A 32 -17.32 -1.33 2.45
C GLU A 32 -16.10 -1.87 1.69
N LYS A 33 -16.03 -1.63 0.38
CA LYS A 33 -14.89 -2.01 -0.46
C LYS A 33 -13.60 -1.36 0.03
N LYS A 34 -13.62 -0.05 0.29
CA LYS A 34 -12.45 0.69 0.77
C LYS A 34 -11.94 0.14 2.11
N SER A 35 -12.84 -0.18 3.03
CA SER A 35 -12.48 -0.82 4.30
C SER A 35 -11.78 -2.17 4.10
N MET A 36 -12.25 -2.99 3.17
CA MET A 36 -11.61 -4.26 2.83
C MET A 36 -10.22 -4.07 2.19
N GLU A 37 -10.07 -3.10 1.29
CA GLU A 37 -8.78 -2.76 0.67
C GLU A 37 -7.76 -2.28 1.71
N GLU A 38 -8.20 -1.45 2.67
CA GLU A 38 -7.36 -1.00 3.79
C GLU A 38 -6.91 -2.18 4.66
N ALA A 39 -7.80 -3.14 4.95
CA ALA A 39 -7.45 -4.36 5.67
C ALA A 39 -6.44 -5.23 4.90
N LEU A 40 -6.64 -5.42 3.58
CA LEU A 40 -5.72 -6.17 2.74
C LEU A 40 -4.32 -5.54 2.70
N ALA A 41 -4.22 -4.22 2.61
CA ALA A 41 -2.94 -3.51 2.62
C ALA A 41 -2.15 -3.76 3.93
N VAL A 42 -2.82 -3.95 5.07
CA VAL A 42 -2.16 -4.35 6.32
C VAL A 42 -1.61 -5.76 6.22
N TYR A 43 -2.41 -6.72 5.73
CA TYR A 43 -1.97 -8.10 5.54
C TYR A 43 -0.79 -8.20 4.56
N GLU A 44 -0.82 -7.50 3.43
CA GLU A 44 0.27 -7.46 2.47
C GLU A 44 1.58 -6.97 3.09
N ARG A 45 1.52 -5.94 3.93
CA ARG A 45 2.69 -5.46 4.67
C ARG A 45 3.24 -6.54 5.60
N VAL A 46 2.38 -7.21 6.37
CA VAL A 46 2.77 -8.27 7.31
C VAL A 46 3.36 -9.47 6.59
N LEU A 47 2.74 -9.88 5.48
CA LEU A 47 3.15 -11.01 4.66
C LEU A 47 4.29 -10.68 3.69
N ALA A 48 4.74 -9.43 3.65
CA ALA A 48 5.83 -8.99 2.78
C ALA A 48 7.04 -9.92 2.94
N PRO A 49 7.54 -10.54 1.85
CA PRO A 49 8.60 -11.55 1.90
C PRO A 49 9.83 -11.11 2.70
N VAL A 50 10.14 -9.81 2.62
CA VAL A 50 11.25 -9.17 3.32
C VAL A 50 11.23 -9.33 4.85
N ARG A 51 10.05 -9.47 5.47
CA ARG A 51 9.91 -9.69 6.93
C ARG A 51 10.07 -11.16 7.33
N ARG A 52 10.03 -12.07 6.35
CA ARG A 52 10.16 -13.52 6.54
C ARG A 52 11.55 -14.03 6.19
N LEU A 53 12.43 -13.17 5.66
CA LEU A 53 13.81 -13.51 5.39
C LEU A 53 14.56 -13.67 6.71
N PRO A 54 15.32 -14.76 6.89
CA PRO A 54 16.28 -14.87 7.97
C PRO A 54 17.29 -13.71 7.91
N PRO A 55 17.79 -13.22 9.06
CA PRO A 55 18.80 -12.18 9.11
C PRO A 55 20.03 -12.48 8.23
N GLU A 56 20.44 -13.73 8.13
CA GLU A 56 21.60 -14.19 7.33
C GLU A 56 21.42 -13.89 5.84
N ILE A 57 20.22 -14.09 5.31
CA ILE A 57 19.90 -13.80 3.92
C ILE A 57 19.86 -12.30 3.68
N LEU A 58 19.36 -11.52 4.64
CA LEU A 58 19.42 -10.05 4.56
C LEU A 58 20.86 -9.55 4.57
N MET A 59 21.71 -10.09 5.45
CA MET A 59 23.13 -9.73 5.51
C MET A 59 23.85 -10.07 4.21
N GLU A 60 23.61 -11.25 3.64
CA GLU A 60 24.13 -11.64 2.33
C GLU A 60 23.69 -10.64 1.25
N ILE A 61 22.40 -10.29 1.17
CA ILE A 61 21.94 -9.26 0.22
C ILE A 61 22.67 -7.93 0.44
N PHE A 62 22.90 -7.54 1.69
CA PHE A 62 23.58 -6.28 2.01
C PHE A 62 25.03 -6.26 1.53
N THR A 63 25.77 -7.37 1.52
CA THR A 63 27.16 -7.39 1.01
C THR A 63 27.22 -7.00 -0.48
N TRP A 64 26.22 -7.40 -1.28
CA TRP A 64 26.10 -6.99 -2.69
C TRP A 64 25.81 -5.49 -2.87
N THR A 65 25.21 -4.84 -1.88
CA THR A 65 24.90 -3.39 -1.97
C THR A 65 26.13 -2.49 -1.79
N ARG A 66 27.22 -3.03 -1.25
CA ARG A 66 28.48 -2.31 -0.96
C ARG A 66 29.12 -1.71 -2.22
N ASN A 67 29.01 -2.40 -3.35
CA ASN A 67 29.64 -2.00 -4.62
C ASN A 67 28.95 -0.84 -5.36
N SER A 68 27.78 -0.38 -4.90
CA SER A 68 26.96 0.55 -5.68
C SER A 68 27.35 2.03 -5.56
N GLN A 69 28.07 2.45 -4.51
CA GLN A 69 28.54 3.85 -4.33
C GLN A 69 29.43 4.10 -3.07
N SER A 70 29.85 3.06 -2.35
CA SER A 70 30.35 3.17 -0.97
C SER A 70 31.77 2.65 -0.76
N TYR A 71 32.75 3.23 -1.45
CA TYR A 71 34.15 3.17 -0.97
C TYR A 71 34.39 4.14 0.20
N TYR A 72 33.35 4.87 0.59
CA TYR A 72 33.41 5.98 1.51
C TYR A 72 32.24 5.88 2.48
N ALA A 73 32.44 5.19 3.60
CA ALA A 73 31.45 5.08 4.68
C ALA A 73 30.93 6.44 5.19
N HIS A 74 31.66 7.54 4.93
CA HIS A 74 31.24 8.91 5.24
C HIS A 74 30.08 9.42 4.35
N ARG A 75 29.82 8.79 3.19
CA ARG A 75 28.69 9.17 2.34
C ARG A 75 27.44 8.45 2.83
N MET A 76 26.62 9.16 3.60
CA MET A 76 25.29 8.71 4.07
C MET A 76 24.27 8.36 2.97
N LYS A 77 24.69 8.39 1.69
CA LYS A 77 23.87 8.04 0.52
C LYS A 77 24.09 6.60 0.03
N GLY A 78 25.05 5.86 0.60
CA GLY A 78 25.35 4.47 0.25
C GLY A 78 25.03 3.46 1.36
N SER A 79 25.20 2.18 1.06
CA SER A 79 25.27 1.13 2.10
C SER A 79 26.47 1.40 3.02
N PRO A 80 26.38 1.23 4.35
CA PRO A 80 25.32 0.59 5.15
C PRO A 80 24.09 1.47 5.46
N TRP A 81 24.16 2.79 5.20
CA TRP A 81 23.16 3.74 5.69
C TRP A 81 21.79 3.53 5.07
N VAL A 82 21.72 3.34 3.75
CA VAL A 82 20.42 3.18 3.06
C VAL A 82 19.67 1.94 3.54
N VAL A 83 20.36 0.80 3.69
CA VAL A 83 19.72 -0.46 4.13
C VAL A 83 19.33 -0.42 5.60
N SER A 84 20.10 0.25 6.45
CA SER A 84 19.77 0.41 7.87
C SER A 84 18.59 1.36 8.15
N HIS A 85 18.16 2.16 7.15
CA HIS A 85 17.01 3.08 7.29
C HIS A 85 15.68 2.52 6.78
N VAL A 86 15.65 1.32 6.19
CA VAL A 86 14.42 0.74 5.63
C VAL A 86 13.40 0.36 6.71
N CYS A 87 13.82 -0.40 7.72
CA CYS A 87 12.98 -0.77 8.87
C CYS A 87 13.85 -1.23 10.06
N THR A 88 13.22 -1.49 11.21
CA THR A 88 13.92 -1.96 12.42
C THR A 88 14.60 -3.31 12.23
N THR A 89 13.98 -4.26 11.51
CA THR A 89 14.56 -5.57 11.20
C THR A 89 15.81 -5.45 10.34
N TRP A 90 15.76 -4.63 9.29
CA TRP A 90 16.92 -4.40 8.41
C TRP A 90 18.06 -3.70 9.14
N ARG A 91 17.73 -2.73 10.01
CA ARG A 91 18.72 -2.08 10.87
C ARG A 91 19.41 -3.08 11.78
N ALA A 92 18.66 -3.96 12.44
CA ALA A 92 19.23 -4.99 13.32
C ALA A 92 20.16 -5.95 12.55
N ALA A 93 19.73 -6.41 11.37
CA ALA A 93 20.56 -7.26 10.50
C ALA A 93 21.83 -6.53 10.02
N ALA A 94 21.72 -5.27 9.59
CA ALA A 94 22.87 -4.48 9.12
C ALA A 94 23.89 -4.19 10.24
N LEU A 95 23.43 -3.91 11.45
CA LEU A 95 24.31 -3.74 12.62
C LEU A 95 24.97 -5.05 13.05
N SER A 96 24.35 -6.19 12.75
CA SER A 96 24.90 -7.53 13.04
C SER A 96 25.86 -8.03 11.95
N CYS A 97 26.07 -7.26 10.88
CA CYS A 97 26.97 -7.60 9.77
C CYS A 97 28.22 -6.70 9.79
N PRO A 98 29.35 -7.14 10.39
CA PRO A 98 30.57 -6.34 10.46
C PRO A 98 31.15 -5.96 9.10
N GLU A 99 30.93 -6.77 8.07
CA GLU A 99 31.47 -6.55 6.71
C GLU A 99 30.87 -5.34 5.97
N LEU A 100 29.83 -4.74 6.54
CA LEU A 100 29.10 -3.60 5.99
C LEU A 100 29.65 -2.24 6.46
N TRP A 101 30.53 -2.22 7.45
CA TRP A 101 31.11 -1.02 8.07
C TRP A 101 32.61 -0.88 7.74
#